data_AF-A0A7K3WV80-F1
#
_entry.id   AF-A0A7K3WV80-F1
#
_cell.length_a   1.000
_cell.length_b   1.000
_cell.length_c   1.000
_cell.angle_alpha   90.00
_cell.angle_beta   90.00
_cell.angle_gamma   90.00
#
_symmetry.space_group_name_H-M   'P 1'
#
loop_
_entity.id
_entity.type
_entity.pdbx_description
1 polymer ?
#
loop_
_entity_poly.entity_id
_entity_poly.type
_entity_poly.pdbx_seq_one_letter_code
_entity_poly.pdbx_strand_id
1 'polypeptide(L)'
;MIIEAYPAVDQLQIPNSVDWIGFDHYFIKNPKTDTHYLNELNTLKSKFSNNDQKLVIVMDTHFMSSFHNDIGGIELNEMHEVANNYYELAKSEPKTIAIIGYFWPSGFDLPNSIGARNMPQSIKENYIRIGKEITNKN
;
A
#
# COMPACT_ATOMS: atom_id res chain seq x y z
N MET A 1 1.67 16.45 -1.98
CA MET A 1 1.84 15.06 -1.51
C MET A 1 3.28 14.66 -1.73
N ILE A 2 3.87 13.97 -0.76
CA ILE A 2 5.12 13.22 -0.94
C ILE A 2 4.81 11.75 -0.71
N ILE A 3 5.49 10.85 -1.39
CA ILE A 3 5.43 9.41 -1.09
C ILE A 3 6.84 9.03 -0.66
N GLU A 4 6.96 8.48 0.54
CA GLU A 4 8.20 7.92 1.01
C GLU A 4 8.16 6.41 0.82
N ALA A 5 9.21 5.91 0.16
CA ALA A 5 9.43 4.49 -0.05
C ALA A 5 10.44 3.97 0.97
N TYR A 6 10.16 2.80 1.54
CA TYR A 6 11.19 2.03 2.24
C TYR A 6 12.48 1.93 1.39
N PRO A 7 13.69 2.04 1.97
CA PRO A 7 14.02 2.02 3.40
C PRO A 7 14.39 3.38 4.02
N ALA A 8 14.18 4.51 3.34
CA ALA A 8 14.77 5.79 3.76
C ALA A 8 13.90 6.60 4.76
N VAL A 9 12.86 5.99 5.33
CA VAL A 9 11.89 6.62 6.26
C VAL A 9 12.56 7.37 7.42
N ASP A 10 13.67 6.84 7.95
CA ASP A 10 14.41 7.48 9.05
C ASP A 10 15.01 8.84 8.68
N GLN A 11 15.32 9.05 7.40
CA GLN A 11 15.93 10.27 6.86
C GLN A 11 14.89 11.29 6.40
N LEU A 12 13.62 10.91 6.35
CA LEU A 12 12.55 11.75 5.83
C LEU A 12 12.38 13.02 6.68
N GLN A 13 12.32 14.16 5.98
CA GLN A 13 11.94 15.46 6.54
C GLN A 13 10.71 15.96 5.80
N ILE A 14 9.62 16.21 6.53
CA ILE A 14 8.32 16.55 5.93
C ILE A 14 8.05 18.03 6.16
N PRO A 15 8.05 18.90 5.13
CA PRO A 15 7.70 20.31 5.32
C PRO A 15 6.25 20.49 5.79
N ASN A 16 5.98 21.57 6.55
CA ASN A 16 4.61 21.92 6.97
C ASN A 16 3.65 22.18 5.81
N SER A 17 4.17 22.51 4.62
CA SER A 17 3.38 22.76 3.42
C SER A 17 2.91 21.48 2.71
N VAL A 18 3.29 20.29 3.19
CA VAL A 18 2.80 19.02 2.65
C VAL A 18 1.57 18.59 3.42
N ASP A 19 0.42 18.45 2.77
CA ASP A 19 -0.80 18.00 3.42
C ASP A 19 -0.87 16.48 3.61
N TRP A 20 -0.44 15.74 2.57
CA TRP A 20 -0.59 14.28 2.50
C TRP A 20 0.76 13.59 2.28
N ILE A 21 0.99 12.55 3.08
CA ILE A 21 2.19 11.73 3.08
C ILE A 21 1.77 10.32 2.67
N GLY A 22 2.35 9.82 1.59
CA GLY A 22 2.22 8.44 1.14
C GLY A 22 3.24 7.54 1.81
N PHE A 23 2.82 6.32 2.14
CA PHE A 23 3.70 5.27 2.65
C PHE A 23 3.60 4.04 1.76
N ASP A 24 4.73 3.60 1.22
CA ASP A 24 4.84 2.33 0.53
C ASP A 24 5.87 1.39 1.16
N HIS A 25 5.51 0.11 1.16
CA HIS A 25 6.37 -1.04 1.38
C HIS A 25 5.58 -2.26 0.88
N TYR A 26 6.14 -3.03 -0.04
CA TYR A 26 5.48 -4.12 -0.76
C TYR A 26 6.01 -5.50 -0.36
N PHE A 27 5.43 -6.55 -0.95
CA PHE A 27 5.84 -7.95 -0.75
C PHE A 27 5.53 -8.48 0.65
N ILE A 28 4.58 -7.85 1.34
CA ILE A 28 4.16 -8.19 2.69
C ILE A 28 2.72 -8.69 2.64
N LYS A 29 2.50 -9.94 3.07
CA LYS A 29 1.17 -10.56 2.98
C LYS A 29 0.14 -9.85 3.86
N ASN A 30 0.54 -9.46 5.08
CA ASN A 30 -0.34 -8.83 6.05
C ASN A 30 0.34 -7.67 6.81
N PRO A 31 0.26 -6.43 6.31
CA PRO A 31 0.87 -5.28 6.97
C PRO A 31 0.24 -4.92 8.32
N LYS A 32 -0.93 -5.50 8.68
CA LYS A 32 -1.55 -5.29 10.00
C LYS A 32 -0.86 -6.05 11.13
N THR A 33 -0.12 -7.10 10.80
CA THR A 33 0.54 -7.97 11.78
C THR A 33 2.05 -8.03 11.58
N ASP A 34 2.55 -7.49 10.47
CA ASP A 34 3.98 -7.40 10.20
C ASP A 34 4.61 -6.32 11.08
N THR A 35 5.50 -6.75 11.98
CA THR A 35 6.13 -5.84 12.96
C THR A 35 7.08 -4.84 12.30
N HIS A 36 7.71 -5.19 11.18
CA HIS A 36 8.62 -4.29 10.47
C HIS A 36 7.83 -3.15 9.81
N TYR A 37 6.78 -3.49 9.06
CA TYR A 37 5.88 -2.53 8.45
C TYR A 37 5.27 -1.57 9.49
N LEU A 38 4.77 -2.11 10.60
CA LEU A 38 4.14 -1.29 11.65
C LEU A 38 5.15 -0.36 12.33
N ASN A 39 6.39 -0.81 12.53
CA ASN A 39 7.45 0.03 13.09
C ASN A 39 7.80 1.17 12.12
N GLU A 40 7.96 0.88 10.83
CA GLU A 40 8.23 1.90 9.81
C GLU A 40 7.09 2.90 9.65
N LEU A 41 5.85 2.42 9.66
CA LEU A 41 4.68 3.30 9.64
C LEU A 41 4.64 4.22 10.86
N ASN A 42 5.01 3.71 12.05
CA ASN A 42 5.12 4.52 13.25
C ASN A 42 6.27 5.53 13.16
N THR A 43 7.42 5.13 12.60
CA THR A 43 8.53 6.05 12.30
C THR A 43 8.06 7.17 11.37
N LEU A 44 7.40 6.84 10.25
CA LEU A 44 6.89 7.83 9.30
C LEU A 44 5.95 8.82 9.99
N LYS A 45 4.99 8.32 10.80
CA LYS A 45 4.07 9.20 11.55
C LYS A 45 4.79 10.12 12.53
N SER A 46 5.91 9.68 13.12
CA SER A 46 6.74 10.53 13.98
C SER A 46 7.43 11.68 13.22
N LYS A 47 7.53 11.58 11.88
CA LYS A 47 8.08 12.63 11.01
C LYS A 47 7.06 13.67 10.57
N PHE A 48 5.79 13.52 10.93
CA PHE A 48 4.76 14.52 10.61
C PHE A 48 5.11 15.82 11.34
N SER A 49 5.24 16.91 10.59
CA SER A 49 5.60 18.21 11.14
C SER A 49 4.41 18.94 11.78
N ASN A 50 3.18 18.49 11.51
CA ASN A 50 1.99 19.00 12.17
C ASN A 50 0.86 17.94 12.26
N ASN A 51 -0.17 18.25 13.04
CA ASN A 51 -1.28 17.32 13.29
C ASN A 51 -2.28 17.23 12.13
N ASP A 52 -2.33 18.24 11.26
CA ASP A 52 -3.25 18.30 10.13
C ASP A 52 -2.84 17.37 9.00
N GLN A 53 -1.54 17.06 8.90
CA GLN A 53 -0.99 16.08 7.99
C GLN A 53 -1.69 14.72 8.07
N LYS A 54 -1.99 14.19 6.88
CA LYS A 54 -2.73 12.94 6.67
C LYS A 54 -1.90 11.91 5.94
N LEU A 55 -2.31 10.66 6.09
CA LEU A 55 -1.64 9.49 5.53
C LEU A 55 -2.39 8.98 4.29
N VAL A 56 -1.63 8.59 3.28
CA VAL A 56 -2.08 7.81 2.14
C VAL A 56 -1.35 6.47 2.18
N ILE A 57 -2.08 5.37 2.25
CA ILE A 57 -1.46 4.04 2.18
C ILE A 57 -1.32 3.64 0.71
N VAL A 58 -0.11 3.27 0.30
CA VAL A 58 0.14 2.71 -1.02
C VAL A 58 0.04 1.19 -0.93
N MET A 59 -1.06 0.66 -1.43
CA MET A 59 -1.39 -0.76 -1.41
C MET A 59 -0.62 -1.53 -2.48
N ASP A 60 -0.14 -2.70 -2.11
CA ASP A 60 0.45 -3.65 -3.04
C ASP A 60 -0.62 -4.26 -3.96
N THR A 61 -0.64 -3.81 -5.22
CA THR A 61 -1.62 -4.24 -6.23
C THR A 61 -0.98 -4.77 -7.51
N HIS A 62 0.32 -5.00 -7.46
CA HIS A 62 1.09 -5.60 -8.54
C HIS A 62 1.54 -6.99 -8.15
N PHE A 63 2.10 -7.74 -9.09
CA PHE A 63 2.69 -9.03 -8.81
C PHE A 63 3.97 -9.22 -9.60
N MET A 64 5.01 -9.64 -8.88
CA MET A 64 6.32 -9.95 -9.41
C MET A 64 6.77 -11.23 -8.74
N SER A 65 6.82 -12.34 -9.48
CA SER A 65 7.08 -13.67 -8.90
C SER A 65 8.35 -13.69 -8.05
N SER A 66 9.43 -13.06 -8.51
CA SER A 66 10.72 -13.03 -7.81
C SER A 66 10.72 -12.27 -6.47
N PHE A 67 9.71 -11.46 -6.20
CA PHE A 67 9.59 -10.72 -4.95
C PHE A 67 8.42 -11.24 -4.11
N HIS A 68 7.25 -11.41 -4.74
CA HIS A 68 6.06 -11.87 -4.05
C HIS A 68 6.19 -13.34 -3.64
N ASN A 69 6.60 -14.23 -4.56
CA ASN A 69 6.74 -15.65 -4.26
C ASN A 69 8.03 -15.90 -3.47
N ASP A 70 9.18 -15.61 -4.07
CA ASP A 70 10.48 -16.03 -3.53
C ASP A 70 10.84 -15.36 -2.18
N ILE A 71 10.38 -14.12 -1.94
CA ILE A 71 10.70 -13.35 -0.73
C ILE A 71 9.47 -13.24 0.17
N GLY A 72 8.33 -12.83 -0.38
CA GLY A 72 7.11 -12.59 0.37
C GLY A 72 6.34 -13.85 0.75
N GLY A 73 6.59 -14.99 0.08
CA GLY A 73 5.77 -16.20 0.24
C GLY A 73 4.30 -15.99 -0.15
N ILE A 74 4.05 -15.12 -1.13
CA ILE A 74 2.74 -14.71 -1.63
C ILE A 74 2.57 -15.25 -3.06
N GLU A 75 1.56 -16.09 -3.23
CA GLU A 75 1.16 -16.57 -4.55
C GLU A 75 0.25 -15.56 -5.27
N LEU A 76 0.24 -15.59 -6.60
CA LEU A 76 -0.57 -14.65 -7.41
C LEU A 76 -2.05 -14.67 -7.01
N ASN A 77 -2.61 -15.84 -6.71
CA ASN A 77 -4.00 -15.99 -6.31
C ASN A 77 -4.29 -15.44 -4.90
N GLU A 78 -3.27 -15.18 -4.07
CA GLU A 78 -3.41 -14.63 -2.72
C GLU A 78 -3.40 -13.09 -2.68
N MET A 79 -3.16 -12.42 -3.81
CA MET A 79 -3.13 -10.96 -3.87
C MET A 79 -4.46 -10.27 -3.46
N HIS A 80 -5.57 -11.02 -3.44
CA HIS A 80 -6.82 -10.54 -2.87
C HIS A 80 -6.74 -10.39 -1.34
N GLU A 81 -6.06 -11.31 -0.64
CA GLU A 81 -5.82 -11.24 0.80
C GLU A 81 -4.90 -10.06 1.12
N VAL A 82 -3.84 -9.89 0.34
CA VAL A 82 -2.92 -8.75 0.47
C VAL A 82 -3.70 -7.44 0.42
N ALA A 83 -4.48 -7.23 -0.65
CA ALA A 83 -5.29 -6.03 -0.80
C ALA A 83 -6.29 -5.81 0.36
N ASN A 84 -6.90 -6.88 0.88
CA ASN A 84 -7.76 -6.80 2.04
C ASN A 84 -7.01 -6.37 3.29
N ASN A 85 -5.80 -6.88 3.51
CA ASN A 85 -5.01 -6.53 4.68
C ASN A 85 -4.55 -5.07 4.66
N TYR A 86 -4.13 -4.53 3.50
CA TYR A 86 -3.83 -3.09 3.36
C TYR A 86 -5.08 -2.23 3.59
N TYR A 87 -6.23 -2.62 3.04
CA TYR A 87 -7.49 -1.90 3.24
C TYR A 87 -7.93 -1.88 4.71
N GLU A 88 -7.86 -3.02 5.38
CA GLU A 88 -8.20 -3.13 6.79
C GLU A 88 -7.20 -2.39 7.69
N LEU A 89 -5.91 -2.31 7.31
CA LEU A 89 -4.95 -1.45 7.99
C LEU A 89 -5.33 0.02 7.85
N ALA A 90 -5.57 0.48 6.62
CA ALA A 90 -5.95 1.85 6.30
C ALA A 90 -7.22 2.29 7.07
N LYS A 91 -8.22 1.41 7.19
CA LYS A 91 -9.42 1.66 8.02
C LYS A 91 -9.12 1.83 9.50
N SER A 92 -8.13 1.09 10.02
CA SER A 92 -7.78 1.11 11.44
C SER A 92 -6.86 2.27 11.84
N GLU A 93 -6.19 2.91 10.87
CA GLU A 93 -5.24 3.99 11.09
C GLU A 93 -5.92 5.37 10.95
N PRO A 94 -6.16 6.10 12.06
CA PRO A 94 -7.00 7.31 12.06
C PRO A 94 -6.50 8.46 11.18
N LYS A 95 -5.21 8.51 10.85
CA LYS A 95 -4.67 9.54 9.95
C LYS A 95 -4.86 9.22 8.47
N THR A 96 -5.30 8.00 8.11
CA THR A 96 -5.46 7.59 6.71
C THR A 96 -6.65 8.28 6.07
N ILE A 97 -6.43 8.91 4.91
CA ILE A 97 -7.48 9.57 4.11
C ILE A 97 -7.68 8.96 2.74
N ALA A 98 -6.73 8.14 2.27
CA ALA A 98 -6.82 7.48 0.97
C ALA A 98 -5.96 6.22 0.93
N ILE A 99 -6.30 5.36 -0.03
CA ILE A 99 -5.49 4.22 -0.46
C ILE A 99 -5.27 4.36 -1.95
N ILE A 100 -4.04 4.14 -2.41
CA ILE A 100 -3.70 4.09 -3.84
C ILE A 100 -3.00 2.76 -4.15
N GLY A 101 -3.23 2.18 -5.32
CA GLY A 101 -2.62 0.91 -5.72
C GLY A 101 -1.35 1.12 -6.53
N TYR A 102 -0.28 0.41 -6.16
CA TYR A 102 0.96 0.33 -6.94
C TYR A 102 1.04 -1.01 -7.69
N PHE A 103 1.36 -1.07 -8.99
CA PHE A 103 1.19 -0.07 -10.04
C PHE A 103 0.12 -0.54 -11.04
N TRP A 104 -0.30 0.34 -11.96
CA TRP A 104 -1.43 0.07 -12.85
C TRP A 104 -1.13 -0.82 -14.07
N PRO A 105 -0.14 -0.53 -14.95
CA PRO A 105 0.11 -1.34 -16.15
C PRO A 105 1.08 -2.50 -15.89
N SER A 106 0.88 -3.66 -16.51
CA SER A 106 1.93 -4.70 -16.55
C SER A 106 3.20 -4.23 -17.25
N GLY A 107 4.34 -4.86 -16.94
CA GLY A 107 5.61 -4.57 -17.59
C GLY A 107 6.29 -3.28 -17.09
N PHE A 108 5.85 -2.72 -15.96
CA PHE A 108 6.35 -1.43 -15.45
C PHE A 108 7.72 -1.57 -14.79
N ASP A 109 7.80 -2.26 -13.64
CA ASP A 109 9.08 -2.44 -12.93
C ASP A 109 9.94 -3.57 -13.53
N LEU A 110 9.29 -4.64 -13.98
CA LEU A 110 9.93 -5.72 -14.72
C LEU A 110 9.09 -6.13 -15.93
N PRO A 111 9.70 -6.64 -17.02
CA PRO A 111 8.96 -7.07 -18.22
C PRO A 111 7.84 -8.08 -17.94
N ASN A 112 7.99 -8.93 -16.93
CA ASN A 112 7.02 -9.96 -16.54
C ASN A 112 6.13 -9.56 -15.34
N SER A 113 6.28 -8.35 -14.82
CA SER A 113 5.44 -7.84 -13.74
C SER A 113 3.98 -7.69 -14.18
N ILE A 114 3.05 -8.02 -13.29
CA ILE A 114 1.61 -7.87 -13.52
C ILE A 114 1.15 -6.63 -12.76
N GLY A 115 0.65 -5.63 -13.48
CA GLY A 115 0.02 -4.47 -12.86
C GLY A 115 -1.44 -4.73 -12.49
N ALA A 116 -2.01 -3.89 -11.64
CA ALA A 116 -3.39 -4.00 -11.16
C ALA A 116 -4.43 -4.13 -12.29
N ARG A 117 -4.19 -3.52 -13.45
CA ARG A 117 -5.07 -3.64 -14.65
C ARG A 117 -5.18 -5.08 -15.16
N ASN A 118 -4.09 -5.83 -15.05
CA ASN A 118 -3.92 -7.16 -15.63
C ASN A 118 -3.99 -8.29 -14.59
N MET A 119 -4.27 -7.95 -13.33
CA MET A 119 -4.53 -8.94 -12.28
C MET A 119 -5.69 -9.89 -12.66
N PRO A 120 -5.70 -11.13 -12.12
CA PRO A 120 -6.82 -12.04 -12.27
C PRO A 120 -8.15 -11.38 -11.90
N GLN A 121 -9.23 -11.83 -12.56
CA GLN A 121 -10.54 -11.19 -12.45
C GLN A 121 -11.07 -11.15 -11.00
N SER A 122 -10.90 -12.22 -10.23
CA SER A 122 -11.28 -12.30 -8.82
C SER A 122 -10.59 -11.25 -7.95
N ILE A 123 -9.33 -10.91 -8.25
CA ILE A 123 -8.56 -9.89 -7.53
C ILE A 123 -9.04 -8.49 -7.91
N LYS A 124 -9.32 -8.24 -9.19
CA LYS A 124 -9.89 -6.96 -9.64
C LYS A 124 -11.28 -6.70 -9.05
N GLU A 125 -12.10 -7.74 -8.93
CA GLU A 125 -13.40 -7.65 -8.24
C GLU A 125 -13.24 -7.27 -6.77
N ASN A 126 -12.19 -7.75 -6.12
CA ASN A 126 -11.87 -7.33 -4.76
C ASN A 126 -11.47 -5.84 -4.69
N TYR A 127 -10.69 -5.32 -5.65
CA TYR A 127 -10.40 -3.89 -5.73
C TYR A 127 -11.67 -3.05 -5.92
N ILE A 128 -12.59 -3.51 -6.77
CA ILE A 128 -13.88 -2.85 -7.00
C ILE A 128 -14.71 -2.84 -5.70
N ARG A 129 -14.77 -3.97 -4.99
CA ARG A 129 -15.46 -4.08 -3.69
C ARG A 129 -14.88 -3.07 -2.69
N ILE A 130 -13.55 -3.03 -2.52
CA ILE A 130 -12.88 -2.06 -1.65
C ILE A 130 -13.25 -0.62 -2.03
N GLY A 131 -13.19 -0.28 -3.33
CA GLY A 131 -13.56 1.04 -3.82
C GLY A 131 -15.03 1.41 -3.54
N LYS A 132 -15.96 0.45 -3.66
CA LYS A 132 -17.37 0.65 -3.32
C LYS A 132 -17.58 0.87 -1.83
N GLU A 133 -16.91 0.12 -0.97
CA GLU A 133 -16.99 0.28 0.48
C GLU A 133 -16.45 1.64 0.93
N ILE A 134 -15.29 2.07 0.41
CA ILE A 134 -14.72 3.39 0.71
C ILE A 134 -15.67 4.52 0.31
N THR A 135 -16.36 4.36 -0.82
CA THR A 135 -17.24 5.40 -1.38
C THR A 135 -18.70 5.27 -0.99
N ASN A 136 -19.07 4.27 -0.18
CA ASN A 136 -20.44 3.91 0.18
C ASN A 136 -21.37 3.72 -1.04
N LYS A 137 -20.85 3.13 -2.14
CA LYS A 137 -21.58 2.90 -3.40
C LYS A 137 -22.04 1.44 -3.58
N ASN A 138 -22.63 0.87 -2.51
CA ASN A 138 -23.10 -0.52 -2.49
C ASN A 138 -24.26 -0.77 -3.45
#